data_AF-E4NKM4-F1
#
_entry.id   AF-E4NKM4-F1
#
_cell.length_a   1.000
_cell.length_b   1.000
_cell.length_c   1.000
_cell.angle_alpha   90.00
_cell.angle_beta   90.00
_cell.angle_gamma   90.00
#
_symmetry.space_group_name_H-M   'P 1'
#
loop_
_entity.id
_entity.type
_entity.pdbx_description
1 polymer ?
#
loop_
_entity_poly.entity_id
_entity_poly.type
_entity_poly.pdbx_seq_one_letter_code
_entity_poly.pdbx_strand_id
1 'polypeptide(L)'
;MSLRVMSPAMLNAWSQTLVRAMSTQGGAKNIGFVGLGNMGANMASNLIKAGHKLHVFDISKPACDGLAAKGATVYAKTSELAKNSDFVITMLPNNAVKAVLEYMGKKITHCGVYGMGQAAKLCNNMMLAISMIGVSEAMNLAVRQGLDANVFAEIINSSTGRCWASEIYNPVPGVCPSAPANRDYAGGFSSALITKDLGLASGVANASNSPIPLGSLAHKVYQSLCDKGLGNKDFSVVYDLMKKEKFSV
;
A
#
# COMPACT_ATOMS: atom_id res chain seq x y z
N MET A 1 8.53 -25.46 13.53
CA MET A 1 8.02 -25.36 12.14
C MET A 1 8.40 -26.63 11.42
N SER A 2 7.45 -27.52 11.14
CA SER A 2 7.71 -28.79 10.43
C SER A 2 6.85 -28.78 9.17
N LEU A 3 7.47 -28.56 8.02
CA LEU A 3 6.81 -28.74 6.72
C LEU A 3 6.87 -30.23 6.37
N ARG A 4 5.70 -30.87 6.16
CA ARG A 4 5.62 -32.22 5.60
C ARG A 4 4.87 -32.15 4.27
N VAL A 5 5.50 -32.63 3.20
CA VAL A 5 4.88 -32.74 1.88
C VAL A 5 4.20 -34.10 1.80
N MET A 6 2.89 -34.13 1.50
CA MET A 6 2.10 -35.36 1.34
C MET A 6 1.75 -35.57 -0.13
N SER A 7 1.63 -36.84 -0.55
CA SER A 7 1.28 -37.20 -1.91
C SER A 7 -0.25 -37.11 -2.16
N PRO A 8 -0.69 -36.90 -3.41
CA PRO A 8 -2.11 -36.84 -3.77
C PRO A 8 -2.94 -38.07 -3.37
N ALA A 9 -2.32 -39.25 -3.29
CA ALA A 9 -2.99 -40.48 -2.87
C ALA A 9 -3.36 -40.48 -1.37
N MET A 10 -2.59 -39.79 -0.52
CA MET A 10 -2.88 -39.67 0.91
C MET A 10 -4.04 -38.70 1.21
N LEU A 11 -4.31 -37.73 0.31
CA LEU A 11 -5.39 -36.76 0.46
C LEU A 11 -6.79 -37.38 0.33
N ASN A 12 -6.94 -38.44 -0.48
CA ASN A 12 -8.24 -39.09 -0.72
C ASN A 12 -8.67 -40.06 0.39
N ALA A 13 -7.75 -40.49 1.26
CA ALA A 13 -8.04 -41.41 2.36
C ALA A 13 -8.54 -40.69 3.64
N TRP A 14 -8.47 -39.35 3.67
CA TRP A 14 -8.86 -38.53 4.82
C TRP A 14 -10.13 -37.75 4.46
N SER A 15 -11.19 -37.86 5.25
CA SER A 15 -12.40 -37.07 5.02
C SER A 15 -12.08 -35.58 5.07
N GLN A 16 -12.84 -34.74 4.35
CA GLN A 16 -12.67 -33.27 4.39
C GLN A 16 -12.69 -32.74 5.84
N THR A 17 -13.42 -33.40 6.73
CA THR A 17 -13.47 -33.15 8.18
C THR A 17 -12.10 -33.34 8.86
N LEU A 18 -11.36 -34.39 8.49
CA LEU A 18 -10.03 -34.69 9.03
C LEU A 18 -8.95 -33.72 8.51
N VAL A 19 -9.00 -33.34 7.23
CA VAL A 19 -8.10 -32.32 6.66
C VAL A 19 -8.32 -30.96 7.34
N ARG A 20 -9.58 -30.61 7.61
CA ARG A 20 -9.94 -29.38 8.32
C ARG A 20 -9.47 -29.41 9.77
N ALA A 21 -9.65 -30.53 10.48
CA ALA A 21 -9.15 -30.74 11.84
C ALA A 21 -7.62 -30.64 11.96
N MET A 22 -6.90 -31.06 10.91
CA MET A 22 -5.44 -30.93 10.81
C MET A 22 -4.99 -29.50 10.46
N SER A 23 -5.76 -28.75 9.66
CA SER A 23 -5.48 -27.34 9.37
C SER A 23 -5.77 -26.39 10.55
N THR A 24 -6.59 -26.82 11.51
CA THR A 24 -6.94 -26.06 12.72
C THR A 24 -5.92 -26.19 13.85
N GLN A 25 -4.68 -26.61 13.59
CA GLN A 25 -3.60 -26.48 14.59
C GLN A 25 -3.12 -25.03 14.76
N GLY A 26 -4.05 -24.10 14.97
CA GLY A 26 -3.78 -22.86 15.68
C GLY A 26 -4.21 -23.06 17.12
N GLY A 27 -3.26 -23.37 18.01
CA GLY A 27 -3.54 -23.35 19.45
C GLY A 27 -4.14 -22.00 19.89
N ALA A 28 -4.78 -21.97 21.06
CA ALA A 28 -5.39 -20.75 21.60
C ALA A 28 -4.46 -19.54 21.43
N LYS A 29 -4.98 -18.49 20.78
CA LYS A 29 -4.28 -17.24 20.49
C LYS A 29 -4.73 -16.17 21.46
N ASN A 30 -3.85 -15.22 21.74
CA ASN A 30 -4.19 -14.01 22.46
C ASN A 30 -4.64 -12.97 21.42
N ILE A 31 -5.92 -12.68 21.35
CA ILE A 31 -6.49 -11.80 20.33
C ILE A 31 -6.89 -10.48 20.99
N GLY A 32 -6.35 -9.38 20.48
CA GLY A 32 -6.77 -8.04 20.85
C GLY A 32 -8.04 -7.65 20.10
N PHE A 33 -9.02 -7.07 20.78
CA PHE A 33 -10.26 -6.59 20.16
C PHE A 33 -10.62 -5.19 20.67
N VAL A 34 -10.59 -4.21 19.78
CA VAL A 34 -10.86 -2.80 20.09
C VAL A 34 -12.17 -2.39 19.43
N GLY A 35 -13.16 -2.01 20.22
CA GLY A 35 -14.50 -1.67 19.72
C GLY A 35 -15.50 -2.81 19.94
N LEU A 36 -16.34 -2.68 20.95
CA LEU A 36 -17.30 -3.64 21.48
C LEU A 36 -18.75 -3.17 21.31
N GLY A 37 -19.02 -2.37 20.27
CA GLY A 37 -20.39 -2.01 19.89
C GLY A 37 -21.23 -3.21 19.42
N ASN A 38 -22.45 -2.97 18.93
CA ASN A 38 -23.41 -4.03 18.57
C ASN A 38 -22.83 -5.16 17.69
N MET A 39 -21.96 -4.83 16.74
CA MET A 39 -21.27 -5.85 15.92
C MET A 39 -20.02 -6.40 16.62
N GLY A 40 -19.19 -5.54 17.21
CA GLY A 40 -17.94 -5.91 17.86
C GLY A 40 -18.13 -6.92 19.00
N ALA A 41 -19.13 -6.70 19.86
CA ALA A 41 -19.43 -7.58 21.00
C ALA A 41 -19.81 -9.01 20.59
N ASN A 42 -20.55 -9.17 19.49
CA ASN A 42 -20.95 -10.49 18.98
C ASN A 42 -19.76 -11.24 18.38
N MET A 43 -18.91 -10.55 17.61
CA MET A 43 -17.67 -11.12 17.07
C MET A 43 -16.69 -11.53 18.17
N ALA A 44 -16.47 -10.64 19.16
CA ALA A 44 -15.68 -10.92 20.35
C ALA A 44 -16.19 -12.15 21.10
N SER A 45 -17.50 -12.25 21.32
CA SER A 45 -18.12 -13.42 21.99
C SER A 45 -17.88 -14.73 21.23
N ASN A 46 -17.88 -14.70 19.89
CA ASN A 46 -17.62 -15.89 19.08
C ASN A 46 -16.16 -16.35 19.15
N LEU A 47 -15.20 -15.42 19.23
CA LEU A 47 -13.79 -15.75 19.41
C LEU A 47 -13.52 -16.43 20.76
N ILE A 48 -14.21 -15.98 21.81
CA ILE A 48 -14.17 -16.63 23.13
C ILE A 48 -14.75 -18.05 23.06
N LYS A 49 -15.92 -18.23 22.44
CA LYS A 49 -16.55 -19.55 22.25
C LYS A 49 -15.67 -20.52 21.45
N ALA A 50 -14.86 -20.00 20.53
CA ALA A 50 -13.89 -20.77 19.75
C ALA A 50 -12.62 -21.15 20.54
N GLY A 51 -12.52 -20.74 21.82
CA GLY A 51 -11.40 -21.10 22.70
C GLY A 51 -10.20 -20.15 22.64
N HIS A 52 -10.34 -18.97 22.03
CA HIS A 52 -9.28 -17.95 22.04
C HIS A 52 -9.33 -17.11 23.32
N LYS A 53 -8.18 -16.64 23.78
CA LYS A 53 -8.09 -15.66 24.87
C LYS A 53 -8.29 -14.28 24.28
N LEU A 54 -9.29 -13.56 24.77
CA LEU A 54 -9.65 -12.26 24.24
C LEU A 54 -9.22 -11.13 25.17
N HIS A 55 -8.39 -10.23 24.66
CA HIS A 55 -8.00 -8.99 25.32
C HIS A 55 -8.81 -7.85 24.69
N VAL A 56 -9.60 -7.13 25.49
CA VAL A 56 -10.60 -6.18 24.95
C VAL A 56 -10.42 -4.77 25.48
N PHE A 57 -10.76 -3.80 24.63
CA PHE A 57 -10.87 -2.38 24.99
C PHE A 57 -12.07 -1.75 24.27
N ASP A 58 -12.83 -0.94 25.00
CA ASP A 58 -13.80 0.00 24.45
C ASP A 58 -13.85 1.25 25.34
N ILE A 59 -14.30 2.37 24.77
CA ILE A 59 -14.57 3.60 25.54
C ILE A 59 -15.79 3.45 26.46
N SER A 60 -16.71 2.56 26.09
CA SER A 60 -17.91 2.20 26.83
C SER A 60 -17.57 1.16 27.89
N LYS A 61 -17.53 1.60 29.15
CA LYS A 61 -17.37 0.70 30.29
C LYS A 61 -18.44 -0.41 30.33
N PRO A 62 -19.74 -0.14 30.07
CA PRO A 62 -20.74 -1.21 29.99
C PRO A 62 -20.44 -2.27 28.92
N ALA A 63 -19.89 -1.87 27.77
CA ALA A 63 -19.52 -2.82 26.72
C ALA A 63 -18.33 -3.70 27.15
N CYS A 64 -17.35 -3.12 27.84
CA CYS A 64 -16.24 -3.87 28.44
C CYS A 64 -16.73 -4.86 29.50
N ASP A 65 -17.57 -4.41 30.43
CA ASP A 65 -18.13 -5.24 31.50
C ASP A 65 -18.90 -6.44 30.93
N GLY A 66 -19.68 -6.23 29.86
CA GLY A 66 -20.44 -7.30 29.19
C GLY A 66 -19.58 -8.39 28.54
N LEU A 67 -18.36 -8.06 28.08
CA LEU A 67 -17.41 -9.04 27.54
C LEU A 67 -16.53 -9.64 28.63
N ALA A 68 -16.21 -8.88 29.68
CA ALA A 68 -15.51 -9.39 30.86
C ALA A 68 -16.29 -10.55 31.49
N ALA A 69 -17.62 -10.39 31.63
CA ALA A 69 -18.51 -11.44 32.13
C ALA A 69 -18.51 -12.72 31.28
N LYS A 70 -18.05 -12.64 30.03
CA LYS A 70 -17.92 -13.79 29.11
C LYS A 70 -16.51 -14.37 29.08
N GLY A 71 -15.57 -13.85 29.87
CA GLY A 71 -14.20 -14.37 29.98
C GLY A 71 -13.14 -13.56 29.21
N ALA A 72 -13.46 -12.34 28.75
CA ALA A 72 -12.46 -11.44 28.19
C ALA A 72 -11.62 -10.74 29.28
N THR A 73 -10.35 -10.48 29.00
CA THR A 73 -9.51 -9.60 29.82
C THR A 73 -9.63 -8.16 29.32
N VAL A 74 -10.14 -7.26 30.16
CA VAL A 74 -10.28 -5.85 29.82
C VAL A 74 -8.99 -5.09 30.10
N TYR A 75 -8.54 -4.30 29.14
CA TYR A 75 -7.41 -3.39 29.31
C TYR A 75 -7.88 -1.94 29.41
N ALA A 76 -7.18 -1.12 30.18
CA ALA A 76 -7.46 0.32 30.30
C ALA A 76 -6.86 1.14 29.14
N LYS A 77 -5.91 0.58 28.39
CA LYS A 77 -5.23 1.22 27.27
C LYS A 77 -5.05 0.25 26.11
N THR A 78 -5.30 0.72 24.89
CA THR A 78 -5.11 -0.07 23.66
C THR A 78 -3.64 -0.48 23.45
N SER A 79 -2.68 0.30 23.94
CA SER A 79 -1.25 -0.01 23.88
C SER A 79 -0.86 -1.23 24.71
N GLU A 80 -1.46 -1.38 25.90
CA GLU A 80 -1.23 -2.55 26.76
C GLU A 80 -1.93 -3.78 26.21
N LEU A 81 -3.15 -3.61 25.69
CA LEU A 81 -3.85 -4.66 24.95
C LEU A 81 -3.01 -5.18 23.78
N ALA A 82 -2.47 -4.29 22.96
CA ALA A 82 -1.65 -4.65 21.80
C ALA A 82 -0.37 -5.39 22.21
N LYS A 83 0.32 -4.95 23.28
CA LYS A 83 1.53 -5.63 23.80
C LYS A 83 1.28 -7.06 24.25
N ASN A 84 0.07 -7.35 24.74
CA ASN A 84 -0.29 -8.67 25.26
C ASN A 84 -1.02 -9.54 24.22
N SER A 85 -1.21 -9.06 22.98
CA SER A 85 -1.97 -9.78 21.95
C SER A 85 -1.07 -10.17 20.78
N ASP A 86 -1.34 -11.33 20.17
CA ASP A 86 -0.64 -11.80 18.97
C ASP A 86 -0.97 -10.92 17.75
N PHE A 87 -2.20 -10.43 17.68
CA PHE A 87 -2.68 -9.45 16.71
C PHE A 87 -3.93 -8.73 17.26
N VAL A 88 -4.32 -7.61 16.64
CA VAL A 88 -5.45 -6.79 17.08
C VAL A 88 -6.49 -6.64 15.96
N ILE A 89 -7.75 -6.86 16.30
CA ILE A 89 -8.93 -6.55 15.49
C ILE A 89 -9.52 -5.24 15.99
N THR A 90 -9.78 -4.29 15.10
CA THR A 90 -10.47 -3.04 15.41
C THR A 90 -11.86 -3.03 14.76
N MET A 91 -12.89 -2.70 15.52
CA MET A 91 -14.28 -2.63 15.07
C MET A 91 -14.94 -1.36 15.62
N LEU A 92 -14.57 -0.23 15.03
CA LEU A 92 -14.96 1.10 15.46
C LEU A 92 -15.92 1.75 14.46
N PRO A 93 -16.84 2.62 14.92
CA PRO A 93 -17.57 3.49 14.00
C PRO A 93 -16.59 4.45 13.31
N ASN A 94 -16.86 4.80 12.05
CA ASN A 94 -15.95 5.56 11.16
C ASN A 94 -15.35 6.84 11.77
N ASN A 95 -16.01 7.44 12.75
CA ASN A 95 -15.64 8.75 13.30
C ASN A 95 -14.63 8.65 14.46
N ALA A 96 -14.52 7.51 15.13
CA ALA A 96 -13.69 7.34 16.32
C ALA A 96 -12.18 7.26 16.02
N VAL A 97 -11.82 6.91 14.78
CA VAL A 97 -10.42 6.76 14.35
C VAL A 97 -9.84 8.06 13.82
N LYS A 98 -10.70 9.02 13.43
CA LYS A 98 -10.27 10.26 12.77
C LYS A 98 -9.27 11.07 13.61
N ALA A 99 -9.59 11.30 14.88
CA ALA A 99 -8.71 12.04 15.81
C ALA A 99 -7.34 11.36 15.97
N VAL A 100 -7.30 10.02 15.92
CA VAL A 100 -6.04 9.26 15.97
C VAL A 100 -5.23 9.43 14.67
N LEU A 101 -5.90 9.37 13.52
CA LEU A 101 -5.24 9.55 12.21
C LEU A 101 -4.69 10.96 12.02
N GLU A 102 -5.32 11.97 12.61
CA GLU A 102 -4.87 13.37 12.57
C GLU A 102 -3.50 13.58 13.25
N TYR A 103 -3.11 12.70 14.19
CA TYR A 103 -1.74 12.71 14.72
C TYR A 103 -0.69 12.13 13.75
N MET A 104 -1.11 11.32 12.77
CA MET A 104 -0.21 10.66 11.82
C MET A 104 -0.06 11.44 10.51
N GLY A 105 -1.12 12.12 10.05
CA GLY A 105 -1.16 12.76 8.75
C GLY A 105 -1.82 14.13 8.81
N LYS A 106 -1.19 15.12 8.16
CA LYS A 106 -1.71 16.50 8.07
C LYS A 106 -3.07 16.60 7.37
N LYS A 107 -3.38 15.66 6.48
CA LYS A 107 -4.62 15.65 5.70
C LYS A 107 -5.24 14.26 5.70
N ILE A 108 -6.47 14.15 6.21
CA ILE A 108 -7.26 12.92 6.25
C ILE A 108 -8.46 13.09 5.33
N THR A 109 -8.63 12.19 4.37
CA THR A 109 -9.74 12.22 3.41
C THR A 109 -10.51 10.91 3.48
N HIS A 110 -11.82 10.99 3.70
CA HIS A 110 -12.70 9.82 3.72
C HIS A 110 -13.06 9.44 2.27
N CYS A 111 -12.49 8.34 1.78
CA CYS A 111 -12.62 7.93 0.37
C CYS A 111 -13.92 7.17 0.05
N GLY A 112 -14.79 6.92 1.02
CA GLY A 112 -16.05 6.18 0.82
C GLY A 112 -16.03 4.81 1.48
N VAL A 113 -16.61 3.81 0.80
CA VAL A 113 -16.71 2.43 1.33
C VAL A 113 -15.35 1.73 1.36
N TYR A 114 -15.33 0.52 1.93
CA TYR A 114 -14.13 -0.32 1.97
C TYR A 114 -13.46 -0.44 0.60
N GLY A 115 -12.13 -0.36 0.58
CA GLY A 115 -11.32 -0.44 -0.63
C GLY A 115 -11.15 0.87 -1.39
N MET A 116 -12.01 1.88 -1.20
CA MET A 116 -11.94 3.13 -1.98
C MET A 116 -10.67 3.94 -1.72
N GLY A 117 -10.12 3.89 -0.49
CA GLY A 117 -8.81 4.51 -0.20
C GLY A 117 -7.66 3.86 -0.96
N GLN A 118 -7.71 2.53 -1.15
CA GLN A 118 -6.73 1.81 -1.96
C GLN A 118 -6.88 2.17 -3.44
N ALA A 119 -8.11 2.13 -3.97
CA ALA A 119 -8.37 2.54 -5.36
C ALA A 119 -7.88 3.97 -5.63
N ALA A 120 -8.18 4.93 -4.74
CA ALA A 120 -7.71 6.30 -4.86
C ALA A 120 -6.18 6.40 -4.87
N LYS A 121 -5.49 5.65 -4.01
CA LYS A 121 -4.02 5.62 -3.98
C LYS A 121 -3.42 5.02 -5.26
N LEU A 122 -3.99 3.94 -5.76
CA LEU A 122 -3.55 3.28 -7.00
C LEU A 122 -3.74 4.21 -8.21
N CYS A 123 -4.90 4.86 -8.35
CA CYS A 123 -5.13 5.85 -9.40
C CYS A 123 -4.13 7.02 -9.31
N ASN A 124 -3.88 7.54 -8.10
CA ASN A 124 -2.89 8.61 -7.91
C ASN A 124 -1.49 8.17 -8.31
N ASN A 125 -1.05 6.98 -7.91
CA ASN A 125 0.29 6.49 -8.23
C ASN A 125 0.41 6.14 -9.73
N MET A 126 -0.66 5.69 -10.38
CA MET A 126 -0.69 5.52 -11.84
C MET A 126 -0.53 6.86 -12.57
N MET A 127 -1.27 7.90 -12.16
CA MET A 127 -1.10 9.25 -12.72
C MET A 127 0.32 9.77 -12.50
N LEU A 128 0.88 9.59 -11.29
CA LEU A 128 2.26 9.97 -10.98
C LEU A 128 3.27 9.29 -11.92
N ALA A 129 3.13 7.97 -12.15
CA ALA A 129 3.99 7.21 -13.03
C ALA A 129 3.96 7.74 -14.47
N ILE A 130 2.74 7.97 -15.00
CA ILE A 130 2.54 8.51 -16.36
C ILE A 130 3.17 9.91 -16.47
N SER A 131 2.89 10.80 -15.52
CA SER A 131 3.45 12.15 -15.54
C SER A 131 4.97 12.15 -15.39
N MET A 132 5.54 11.29 -14.54
CA MET A 132 7.00 11.20 -14.40
C MET A 132 7.69 10.72 -15.68
N ILE A 133 7.10 9.74 -16.38
CA ILE A 133 7.57 9.30 -17.69
C ILE A 133 7.48 10.46 -18.69
N GLY A 134 6.33 11.12 -18.79
CA GLY A 134 6.14 12.24 -19.71
C GLY A 134 7.10 13.40 -19.46
N VAL A 135 7.34 13.77 -18.20
CA VAL A 135 8.35 14.78 -17.83
C VAL A 135 9.75 14.31 -18.22
N SER A 136 10.09 13.05 -17.96
CA SER A 136 11.40 12.50 -18.30
C SER A 136 11.65 12.51 -19.81
N GLU A 137 10.64 12.13 -20.61
CA GLU A 137 10.69 12.18 -22.08
C GLU A 137 10.86 13.61 -22.59
N ALA A 138 10.02 14.54 -22.12
CA ALA A 138 10.05 15.94 -22.55
C ALA A 138 11.37 16.63 -22.16
N MET A 139 11.85 16.41 -20.94
CA MET A 139 13.15 16.94 -20.48
C MET A 139 14.30 16.37 -21.30
N ASN A 140 14.31 15.05 -21.57
CA ASN A 140 15.34 14.42 -22.38
C ASN A 140 15.34 14.99 -23.81
N LEU A 141 14.16 15.12 -24.43
CA LEU A 141 14.03 15.71 -25.75
C LEU A 141 14.55 17.15 -25.78
N ALA A 142 14.11 18.01 -24.85
CA ALA A 142 14.53 19.40 -24.78
C ALA A 142 16.06 19.53 -24.61
N VAL A 143 16.65 18.79 -23.67
CA VAL A 143 18.11 18.80 -23.45
C VAL A 143 18.86 18.30 -24.70
N ARG A 144 18.34 17.30 -25.40
CA ARG A 144 18.94 16.82 -26.66
C ARG A 144 18.85 17.82 -27.81
N GLN A 145 17.88 18.74 -27.78
CA GLN A 145 17.80 19.87 -28.70
C GLN A 145 18.66 21.06 -28.26
N GLY A 146 19.42 20.94 -27.17
CA GLY A 146 20.35 21.95 -26.68
C GLY A 146 19.74 22.97 -25.71
N LEU A 147 18.51 22.75 -25.23
CA LEU A 147 17.94 23.58 -24.17
C LEU A 147 18.63 23.28 -22.84
N ASP A 148 18.90 24.33 -22.06
CA ASP A 148 19.29 24.16 -20.67
C ASP A 148 18.14 23.54 -19.87
N ALA A 149 18.47 22.60 -18.99
CA ALA A 149 17.49 21.84 -18.23
C ALA A 149 16.72 22.73 -17.23
N ASN A 150 17.38 23.71 -16.60
CA ASN A 150 16.73 24.60 -15.64
C ASN A 150 15.81 25.58 -16.36
N VAL A 151 16.27 26.15 -17.48
CA VAL A 151 15.45 27.03 -18.31
C VAL A 151 14.21 26.30 -18.80
N PHE A 152 14.36 25.07 -19.33
CA PHE A 152 13.19 24.32 -19.77
C PHE A 152 12.27 23.97 -18.59
N ALA A 153 12.81 23.54 -17.44
CA ALA A 153 12.03 23.29 -16.23
C ALA A 153 11.20 24.50 -15.79
N GLU A 154 11.75 25.71 -15.87
CA GLU A 154 11.02 26.96 -15.59
C GLU A 154 9.86 27.18 -16.59
N ILE A 155 10.09 26.93 -17.88
CA ILE A 155 9.05 27.03 -18.91
C ILE A 155 7.90 26.05 -18.63
N ILE A 156 8.17 24.78 -18.38
CA ILE A 156 7.11 23.79 -18.10
C ILE A 156 6.35 24.14 -16.82
N ASN A 157 7.04 24.60 -15.78
CA ASN A 157 6.43 24.93 -14.48
C ASN A 157 5.67 26.27 -14.48
N SER A 158 5.84 27.11 -15.50
CA SER A 158 5.02 28.29 -15.76
C SER A 158 3.92 28.06 -16.82
N SER A 159 3.83 26.84 -17.35
CA SER A 159 2.93 26.46 -18.46
C SER A 159 1.98 25.31 -18.09
N THR A 160 1.20 24.85 -19.07
CA THR A 160 0.22 23.77 -18.92
C THR A 160 0.83 22.38 -18.71
N GLY A 161 2.13 22.21 -18.97
CA GLY A 161 2.85 20.97 -18.71
C GLY A 161 3.23 20.78 -17.23
N ARG A 162 3.00 21.77 -16.36
CA ARG A 162 3.33 21.70 -14.93
C ARG A 162 2.63 20.52 -14.27
N CYS A 163 3.40 19.73 -13.53
CA CYS A 163 2.88 18.73 -12.61
C CYS A 163 3.83 18.57 -11.40
N TRP A 164 3.41 17.78 -10.40
CA TRP A 164 4.24 17.55 -9.22
C TRP A 164 5.63 16.99 -9.57
N ALA A 165 5.72 16.12 -10.57
CA ALA A 165 6.99 15.56 -11.03
C ALA A 165 7.92 16.62 -11.64
N SER A 166 7.41 17.62 -12.37
CA SER A 166 8.26 18.66 -12.98
C SER A 166 8.70 19.74 -11.99
N GLU A 167 7.83 20.08 -11.03
CA GLU A 167 8.01 21.21 -10.10
C GLU A 167 8.72 20.81 -8.80
N ILE A 168 8.32 19.69 -8.21
CA ILE A 168 8.73 19.30 -6.84
C ILE A 168 9.71 18.13 -6.85
N TYR A 169 9.72 17.32 -7.91
CA TYR A 169 10.44 16.04 -7.95
C TYR A 169 11.14 15.77 -9.29
N ASN A 170 11.72 16.83 -9.87
CA ASN A 170 12.23 16.78 -11.25
C ASN A 170 13.26 15.67 -11.45
N PRO A 171 13.13 14.84 -12.51
CA PRO A 171 13.99 13.66 -12.70
C PRO A 171 15.38 14.00 -13.25
N VAL A 172 15.64 15.26 -13.64
CA VAL A 172 16.94 15.68 -14.18
C VAL A 172 17.86 16.16 -13.06
N PRO A 173 19.07 15.59 -12.93
CA PRO A 173 20.04 16.05 -11.94
C PRO A 173 20.36 17.55 -12.10
N GLY A 174 20.40 18.26 -10.98
CA GLY A 174 20.67 19.71 -10.91
C GLY A 174 19.43 20.60 -10.94
N VAL A 175 18.28 20.12 -11.40
CA VAL A 175 17.07 20.97 -11.56
C VAL A 175 16.31 21.19 -10.25
N CYS A 176 16.12 20.13 -9.47
CA CYS A 176 15.42 20.22 -8.18
C CYS A 176 16.37 19.76 -7.05
N PRO A 177 16.89 20.66 -6.19
CA PRO A 177 17.93 20.32 -5.20
C PRO A 177 17.59 19.16 -4.26
N SER A 178 16.32 19.03 -3.87
CA SER A 178 15.86 17.99 -2.92
C SER A 178 15.53 16.65 -3.59
N ALA A 179 15.47 16.59 -4.92
CA ALA A 179 15.05 15.40 -5.65
C ALA A 179 16.12 14.28 -5.60
N PRO A 180 15.70 12.99 -5.62
CA PRO A 180 16.63 11.87 -5.67
C PRO A 180 17.58 11.88 -6.87
N ALA A 181 17.23 12.56 -7.96
CA ALA A 181 18.07 12.71 -9.15
C ALA A 181 19.50 13.23 -8.83
N ASN A 182 19.67 14.04 -7.77
CA ASN A 182 20.97 14.59 -7.39
C ASN A 182 21.86 13.62 -6.60
N ARG A 183 21.34 12.44 -6.25
CA ARG A 183 22.05 11.43 -5.45
C ARG A 183 21.99 10.07 -6.11
N ASP A 184 22.20 10.05 -7.43
CA ASP A 184 22.15 8.84 -8.26
C ASP A 184 20.86 8.04 -8.01
N TYR A 185 19.74 8.74 -7.88
CA TYR A 185 18.42 8.17 -7.62
C TYR A 185 18.37 7.27 -6.37
N ALA A 186 19.22 7.51 -5.37
CA ALA A 186 19.21 6.75 -4.12
C ALA A 186 18.07 7.17 -3.18
N GLY A 187 17.50 6.19 -2.47
CA GLY A 187 16.38 6.39 -1.55
C GLY A 187 15.08 6.73 -2.28
N GLY A 188 14.24 7.56 -1.66
CA GLY A 188 12.98 8.00 -2.27
C GLY A 188 11.93 6.88 -2.39
N PHE A 189 11.15 6.92 -3.46
CA PHE A 189 10.13 5.93 -3.76
C PHE A 189 10.61 4.99 -4.86
N SER A 190 11.01 3.77 -4.49
CA SER A 190 11.71 2.85 -5.39
C SER A 190 10.88 2.43 -6.62
N SER A 191 11.57 2.17 -7.72
CA SER A 191 11.01 1.64 -8.97
C SER A 191 10.24 0.33 -8.78
N ALA A 192 10.69 -0.55 -7.88
CA ALA A 192 9.98 -1.79 -7.56
C ALA A 192 8.61 -1.53 -6.89
N LEU A 193 8.53 -0.53 -6.00
CA LEU A 193 7.28 -0.18 -5.32
C LEU A 193 6.27 0.46 -6.27
N ILE A 194 6.67 1.40 -7.13
CA ILE A 194 5.76 1.95 -8.13
C ILE A 194 5.32 0.87 -9.13
N THR A 195 6.22 -0.06 -9.52
CA THR A 195 5.87 -1.19 -10.40
C THR A 195 4.79 -2.05 -9.76
N LYS A 196 4.93 -2.39 -8.48
CA LYS A 196 3.91 -3.12 -7.71
C LYS A 196 2.57 -2.38 -7.70
N ASP A 197 2.58 -1.08 -7.40
CA ASP A 197 1.35 -0.28 -7.36
C ASP A 197 0.68 -0.21 -8.75
N LEU A 198 1.47 -0.10 -9.82
CA LEU A 198 0.97 -0.14 -11.20
C LEU A 198 0.37 -1.50 -11.56
N GLY A 199 0.99 -2.60 -11.12
CA GLY A 199 0.42 -3.94 -11.28
C GLY A 199 -0.93 -4.11 -10.58
N LEU A 200 -1.06 -3.57 -9.35
CA LEU A 200 -2.34 -3.52 -8.65
C LEU A 200 -3.35 -2.65 -9.38
N ALA A 201 -2.94 -1.49 -9.90
CA ALA A 201 -3.80 -0.61 -10.71
C ALA A 201 -4.29 -1.31 -11.98
N SER A 202 -3.44 -2.06 -12.68
CA SER A 202 -3.84 -2.89 -13.82
C SER A 202 -4.84 -3.98 -13.42
N GLY A 203 -4.66 -4.62 -12.27
CA GLY A 203 -5.63 -5.59 -11.73
C GLY A 203 -7.01 -4.97 -11.48
N VAL A 204 -7.05 -3.80 -10.85
CA VAL A 204 -8.30 -3.05 -10.64
C VAL A 204 -8.94 -2.65 -11.96
N ALA A 205 -8.16 -2.10 -12.90
CA ALA A 205 -8.65 -1.68 -14.21
C ALA A 205 -9.25 -2.83 -15.01
N ASN A 206 -8.63 -4.03 -14.96
CA ASN A 206 -9.18 -5.23 -15.58
C ASN A 206 -10.51 -5.65 -14.92
N ALA A 207 -10.58 -5.64 -13.60
CA ALA A 207 -11.81 -6.01 -12.88
C ALA A 207 -12.97 -5.04 -13.14
N SER A 208 -12.67 -3.75 -13.40
CA SER A 208 -13.66 -2.71 -13.68
C SER A 208 -13.87 -2.42 -15.17
N ASN A 209 -13.27 -3.20 -16.08
CA ASN A 209 -13.29 -2.96 -17.53
C ASN A 209 -12.91 -1.52 -17.92
N SER A 210 -11.93 -0.94 -17.22
CA SER A 210 -11.49 0.44 -17.40
C SER A 210 -10.23 0.50 -18.27
N PRO A 211 -10.28 1.11 -19.46
CA PRO A 211 -9.11 1.18 -20.33
C PRO A 211 -8.05 2.14 -19.76
N ILE A 212 -6.84 1.64 -19.57
CA ILE A 212 -5.69 2.40 -19.03
C ILE A 212 -4.45 2.29 -19.95
N PRO A 213 -4.52 2.62 -21.25
CA PRO A 213 -3.42 2.35 -22.18
C PRO A 213 -2.08 2.96 -21.74
N LEU A 214 -2.08 4.21 -21.26
CA LEU A 214 -0.88 4.87 -20.73
C LEU A 214 -0.43 4.26 -19.40
N GLY A 215 -1.36 3.85 -18.54
CA GLY A 215 -1.04 3.18 -17.28
C GLY A 215 -0.39 1.81 -17.50
N SER A 216 -0.92 1.04 -18.45
CA SER A 216 -0.36 -0.24 -18.87
C SER A 216 1.03 -0.09 -19.50
N LEU A 217 1.25 0.95 -20.30
CA LEU A 217 2.57 1.26 -20.84
C LEU A 217 3.54 1.67 -19.72
N ALA A 218 3.10 2.55 -18.81
CA ALA A 218 3.89 2.95 -17.65
C ALA A 218 4.31 1.74 -16.81
N HIS A 219 3.41 0.80 -16.56
CA HIS A 219 3.73 -0.45 -15.87
C HIS A 219 4.85 -1.21 -16.57
N LYS A 220 4.81 -1.37 -17.90
CA LYS A 220 5.86 -2.04 -18.67
C LYS A 220 7.21 -1.30 -18.60
N VAL A 221 7.19 0.03 -18.65
CA VAL A 221 8.41 0.85 -18.53
C VAL A 221 9.08 0.63 -17.17
N TYR A 222 8.31 0.69 -16.08
CA TYR A 222 8.87 0.46 -14.74
C TYR A 222 9.27 -1.00 -14.49
N GLN A 223 8.56 -1.96 -15.08
CA GLN A 223 8.98 -3.36 -15.06
C GLN A 223 10.34 -3.53 -15.75
N SER A 224 10.55 -2.90 -16.91
CA SER A 224 11.85 -2.92 -17.61
C SER A 224 12.99 -2.34 -16.75
N LEU A 225 12.74 -1.29 -15.96
CA LEU A 225 13.73 -0.78 -15.00
C LEU A 225 14.09 -1.82 -13.94
N CYS A 226 13.08 -2.54 -13.41
CA CYS A 226 13.31 -3.61 -12.45
C CYS A 226 14.14 -4.75 -13.06
N ASP A 227 13.81 -5.15 -14.29
CA ASP A 227 14.50 -6.22 -15.02
C ASP A 227 15.97 -5.84 -15.33
N LYS A 228 16.26 -4.54 -15.51
CA LYS A 228 17.61 -3.98 -15.67
C LYS A 228 18.36 -3.81 -14.33
N GLY A 229 17.80 -4.29 -13.21
CA GLY A 229 18.43 -4.22 -11.89
C GLY A 229 18.30 -2.87 -11.18
N LEU A 230 17.45 -1.96 -11.69
CA LEU A 230 17.24 -0.62 -11.11
C LEU A 230 16.03 -0.55 -10.17
N GLY A 231 15.47 -1.70 -9.77
CA GLY A 231 14.28 -1.77 -8.92
C GLY A 231 14.43 -1.07 -7.56
N ASN A 232 15.65 -0.97 -7.03
CA ASN A 232 15.96 -0.30 -5.76
C ASN A 232 16.18 1.22 -5.89
N LYS A 233 16.36 1.74 -7.10
CA LYS A 233 16.50 3.18 -7.36
C LYS A 233 15.14 3.86 -7.30
N ASP A 234 15.12 5.14 -6.95
CA ASP A 234 13.93 5.98 -7.01
C ASP A 234 13.31 5.95 -8.41
N PHE A 235 11.99 5.97 -8.49
CA PHE A 235 11.23 5.86 -9.73
C PHE A 235 11.56 6.96 -10.76
N SER A 236 12.06 8.12 -10.33
CA SER A 236 12.54 9.17 -11.26
C SER A 236 13.76 8.74 -12.09
N VAL A 237 14.42 7.61 -11.77
CA VAL A 237 15.49 6.99 -12.58
C VAL A 237 15.03 6.61 -13.99
N VAL A 238 13.74 6.61 -14.27
CA VAL A 238 13.21 6.43 -15.63
C VAL A 238 13.79 7.43 -16.63
N TYR A 239 14.23 8.61 -16.19
CA TYR A 239 14.97 9.55 -17.06
C TYR A 239 16.30 8.98 -17.59
N ASP A 240 17.03 8.19 -16.79
CA ASP A 240 18.26 7.54 -17.24
C ASP A 240 18.01 6.49 -18.32
N LEU A 241 16.84 5.83 -18.29
CA LEU A 241 16.41 4.94 -19.36
C LEU A 241 16.24 5.74 -20.67
N MET A 242 15.55 6.89 -20.60
CA MET A 242 15.31 7.76 -21.76
C MET A 242 16.60 8.32 -22.36
N LYS A 243 17.63 8.57 -21.54
CA LYS A 243 18.93 9.06 -22.02
C LYS A 243 19.74 8.01 -22.78
N LYS A 244 19.63 6.75 -22.37
CA LYS A 244 20.50 5.66 -22.87
C LYS A 244 19.97 5.00 -24.14
N GLU A 245 18.65 4.96 -24.33
CA GLU A 245 18.06 4.31 -25.49
C GLU A 245 18.07 5.26 -26.71
N LYS A 246 18.75 4.84 -27.79
CA LYS A 246 18.62 5.49 -29.09
C LYS A 246 17.35 4.96 -29.76
N PHE A 247 16.36 5.82 -29.96
CA PHE A 247 15.24 5.49 -30.84
C PHE A 247 15.72 5.52 -32.29
N SER A 248 15.86 4.35 -32.90
CA SER A 248 15.86 4.22 -34.35
C SER A 248 14.40 4.32 -34.80
N VAL A 249 14.05 5.43 -35.44
CA VAL A 249 12.75 5.59 -36.12
C VAL A 249 12.80 4.87 -37.46
#